data_AF-A0A7K4GTF1-F1
#
_entry.id   AF-A0A7K4GTF1-F1
#
_cell.length_a   1.000
_cell.length_b   1.000
_cell.length_c   1.000
_cell.angle_alpha   90.00
_cell.angle_beta   90.00
_cell.angle_gamma   90.00
#
_symmetry.space_group_name_H-M   'P 1'
#
loop_
_entity.id
_entity.type
_entity.pdbx_description
1 polymer ?
#
loop_
_entity_poly.entity_id
_entity_poly.type
_entity_poly.pdbx_seq_one_letter_code
_entity_poly.pdbx_strand_id
1 'polypeptide(L)'
;MKPDNGLIIEVGIVELDLVTGTTRILFDSLVKELPFGNIHRDAWIFNNSDLKFEDVVNAPVLDNVKDEIQEILNQYSLTAYNNAFDFGFMESRGFIIKKDLPDIMAAAKDACKIMYAKGGYKNPKMQEAWDNLFPNTNYREAHRAVDDAIHEAEILFEMYKRGEYKIEP
;
A
#
# COMPACT_ATOMS: atom_id res chain seq x y z
N MET A 1 4.60 12.38 5.30
CA MET A 1 3.91 13.38 4.46
C MET A 1 2.46 13.45 4.93
N LYS A 2 1.81 14.63 4.94
CA LYS A 2 0.35 14.69 5.15
C LYS A 2 -0.34 14.45 3.80
N PRO A 3 -1.53 13.82 3.75
CA PRO A 3 -2.28 13.59 2.52
C PRO A 3 -2.41 14.84 1.63
N ASP A 4 -2.69 15.99 2.24
CA ASP A 4 -2.90 17.26 1.52
C ASP A 4 -1.61 17.86 0.92
N ASN A 5 -0.44 17.35 1.31
CA ASN A 5 0.86 17.88 0.90
C ASN A 5 1.58 16.97 -0.12
N GLY A 6 0.92 15.91 -0.59
CA GLY A 6 1.45 15.01 -1.61
C GLY A 6 0.48 14.83 -2.78
N LEU A 7 0.98 14.22 -3.85
CA LEU A 7 0.19 13.85 -5.03
C LEU A 7 0.25 12.33 -5.19
N ILE A 8 -0.87 11.72 -5.56
CA ILE A 8 -0.94 10.33 -6.00
C ILE A 8 -0.39 10.30 -7.43
N ILE A 9 0.64 9.47 -7.65
CA ILE A 9 1.29 9.29 -8.95
C ILE A 9 1.22 7.86 -9.47
N GLU A 10 0.74 6.94 -8.64
CA GLU A 10 0.57 5.53 -8.94
C GLU A 10 -0.51 4.97 -8.00
N VAL A 11 -1.33 4.06 -8.50
CA VAL A 11 -2.29 3.30 -7.70
C VAL A 11 -2.12 1.82 -8.06
N GLY A 12 -1.93 1.00 -7.04
CA GLY A 12 -1.91 -0.46 -7.13
C GLY A 12 -2.98 -1.06 -6.23
N ILE A 13 -3.77 -1.98 -6.75
CA ILE A 13 -4.82 -2.69 -6.01
C ILE A 13 -4.71 -4.18 -6.33
N VAL A 14 -4.60 -5.00 -5.28
CA VAL A 14 -4.46 -6.45 -5.39
C VAL A 14 -5.56 -7.13 -4.57
N GLU A 15 -6.20 -8.11 -5.18
CA GLU A 15 -7.07 -9.07 -4.49
C GLU A 15 -6.21 -10.16 -3.85
N LEU A 16 -6.55 -10.55 -2.63
CA LEU A 16 -5.98 -11.71 -1.95
C LEU A 16 -7.09 -12.73 -1.66
N ASP A 17 -6.93 -13.95 -2.16
CA ASP A 17 -7.75 -15.09 -1.77
C ASP A 17 -7.20 -15.70 -0.47
N LEU A 18 -7.96 -15.61 0.63
CA LEU A 18 -7.54 -16.09 1.95
C LEU A 18 -7.60 -17.61 2.12
N VAL A 19 -8.21 -18.34 1.19
CA VAL A 19 -8.23 -19.81 1.19
C VAL A 19 -6.94 -20.34 0.57
N THR A 20 -6.50 -19.72 -0.53
CA THR A 20 -5.37 -20.20 -1.33
C THR A 20 -4.09 -19.42 -1.14
N GLY A 21 -4.17 -18.17 -0.69
CA GLY A 21 -3.06 -17.21 -0.67
C GLY A 21 -2.75 -16.57 -2.03
N THR A 22 -3.57 -16.84 -3.05
CA THR A 22 -3.32 -16.32 -4.40
C THR A 22 -3.62 -14.84 -4.46
N THR A 23 -2.73 -14.08 -5.10
CA THR A 23 -2.93 -12.66 -5.40
C THR A 23 -3.34 -12.44 -6.85
N ARG A 24 -4.22 -11.47 -7.09
CA ARG A 24 -4.61 -11.01 -8.43
C ARG A 24 -4.60 -9.50 -8.49
N ILE A 25 -3.88 -8.93 -9.45
CA ILE A 25 -3.88 -7.49 -9.70
C ILE A 25 -5.27 -7.09 -10.23
N LEU A 26 -5.92 -6.15 -9.53
CA LEU A 26 -7.19 -5.55 -9.92
C LEU A 26 -7.00 -4.20 -10.61
N PHE A 27 -5.99 -3.45 -10.19
CA PHE A 27 -5.61 -2.17 -10.80
C PHE A 27 -4.10 -1.95 -10.65
N ASP A 28 -3.45 -1.53 -11.71
CA ASP A 28 -2.03 -1.17 -11.74
C ASP A 28 -1.84 -0.07 -12.78
N SER A 29 -1.66 1.17 -12.30
CA SER A 29 -1.45 2.29 -13.21
C SER A 29 -0.72 3.44 -12.53
N LEU A 30 0.18 4.07 -13.30
CA LEU A 30 0.58 5.44 -13.03
C LEU A 30 -0.63 6.35 -13.24
N VAL A 31 -0.72 7.38 -12.41
CA VAL A 31 -1.75 8.41 -12.50
C VAL A 31 -1.12 9.78 -12.36
N LYS A 32 -1.82 10.80 -12.82
CA LYS A 32 -1.38 12.19 -12.73
C LYS A 32 -2.47 13.03 -12.10
N GLU A 33 -2.17 13.65 -10.97
CA GLU A 33 -2.99 14.74 -10.45
C GLU A 33 -2.68 16.05 -11.19
N LEU A 34 -3.70 16.90 -11.41
CA LEU A 34 -3.55 18.16 -12.16
C LEU A 34 -2.43 19.10 -11.66
N PRO A 35 -2.14 19.20 -10.35
CA PRO A 35 -1.02 20.01 -9.86
C PRO A 35 0.36 19.44 -10.22
N PHE A 36 0.46 18.19 -10.68
CA PHE A 36 1.72 17.58 -11.06
C PHE A 36 2.37 18.33 -12.23
N GLY A 37 3.69 18.50 -12.17
CA GLY A 37 4.43 19.35 -13.10
C GLY A 37 5.88 19.52 -12.68
N ASN A 38 6.63 20.35 -13.41
CA ASN A 38 8.09 20.47 -13.28
C ASN A 38 8.60 20.75 -11.86
N ILE A 39 7.80 21.38 -10.99
CA ILE A 39 8.16 21.61 -9.58
C ILE A 39 8.39 20.31 -8.80
N HIS A 40 7.89 19.17 -9.30
CA HIS A 40 8.00 17.85 -8.68
C HIS A 40 9.14 17.00 -9.27
N ARG A 41 9.91 17.52 -10.23
CA ARG A 41 10.95 16.76 -10.95
C ARG A 41 11.99 16.12 -10.02
N ASP A 42 12.32 16.80 -8.93
CA ASP A 42 13.32 16.36 -7.96
C ASP A 42 12.69 15.69 -6.73
N ALA A 43 11.43 15.25 -6.82
CA ALA A 43 10.77 14.53 -5.73
C ALA A 43 11.55 13.26 -5.33
N TRP A 44 11.46 12.90 -4.05
CA TRP A 44 12.18 11.76 -3.47
C TRP A 44 11.98 10.47 -4.26
N ILE A 45 10.75 10.20 -4.72
CA ILE A 45 10.39 8.96 -5.41
C ILE A 45 11.19 8.74 -6.71
N PHE A 46 11.46 9.81 -7.49
CA PHE A 46 12.22 9.72 -8.74
C PHE A 46 13.73 9.48 -8.51
N ASN A 47 14.19 9.62 -7.26
CA ASN A 47 15.57 9.37 -6.87
C ASN A 47 15.74 8.05 -6.09
N ASN A 48 14.63 7.41 -5.69
CA ASN A 48 14.64 6.24 -4.80
C ASN A 48 13.82 5.05 -5.32
N SER A 49 13.27 5.16 -6.53
CA SER A 49 12.59 4.07 -7.26
C SER A 49 13.08 4.03 -8.71
N ASP A 50 12.57 3.10 -9.51
CA ASP A 50 12.79 3.07 -10.95
C ASP A 50 11.82 3.96 -11.74
N LEU A 51 10.89 4.64 -11.07
CA LEU A 51 9.91 5.54 -11.65
C LEU A 51 10.57 6.79 -12.22
N LYS A 52 10.19 7.20 -13.43
CA LYS A 52 10.69 8.42 -14.05
C LYS A 52 9.62 9.51 -14.05
N PHE A 53 10.05 10.76 -13.91
CA PHE A 53 9.17 11.92 -13.96
C PHE A 53 8.35 11.94 -15.26
N GLU A 54 8.99 11.63 -16.39
CA GLU A 54 8.39 11.58 -17.71
C GLU A 54 7.29 10.52 -17.84
N ASP A 55 7.37 9.42 -17.09
CA ASP A 55 6.34 8.38 -17.09
C ASP A 55 5.04 8.93 -16.47
N VAL A 56 5.15 9.69 -15.38
CA VAL A 56 4.01 10.33 -14.70
C VAL A 56 3.44 11.49 -15.53
N VAL A 57 4.27 12.24 -16.26
CA VAL A 57 3.79 13.31 -17.17
C VAL A 57 2.81 12.76 -18.20
N ASN A 58 3.08 11.56 -18.71
CA ASN A 58 2.29 10.90 -19.76
C ASN A 58 1.18 9.99 -19.20
N ALA A 59 1.08 9.84 -17.88
CA ALA A 59 0.07 9.04 -17.22
C ALA A 59 -1.35 9.63 -17.37
N PRO A 60 -2.40 8.77 -17.30
CA PRO A 60 -3.78 9.23 -17.25
C PRO A 60 -4.01 10.16 -16.05
N VAL A 61 -4.91 11.13 -16.21
CA VAL A 61 -5.33 11.98 -15.08
C VAL A 61 -6.10 11.12 -14.08
N LEU A 62 -5.83 11.27 -12.78
CA LEU A 62 -6.48 10.48 -11.73
C LEU A 62 -8.02 10.50 -11.84
N ASP A 63 -8.59 11.68 -12.11
CA ASP A 63 -10.05 11.85 -12.28
C ASP A 63 -10.62 11.01 -13.43
N ASN A 64 -9.82 10.67 -14.45
CA ASN A 64 -10.27 9.86 -15.58
C ASN A 64 -10.37 8.36 -15.24
N VAL A 65 -9.65 7.90 -14.21
CA VAL A 65 -9.66 6.50 -13.74
C VAL A 65 -10.35 6.34 -12.39
N LYS A 66 -10.90 7.43 -11.86
CA LYS A 66 -11.49 7.48 -10.52
C LYS A 66 -12.70 6.56 -10.38
N ASP A 67 -13.57 6.51 -11.39
CA ASP A 67 -14.76 5.66 -11.37
C ASP A 67 -14.39 4.18 -11.37
N GLU A 68 -13.41 3.78 -12.20
CA GLU A 68 -12.88 2.41 -12.24
C GLU A 68 -12.30 1.99 -10.89
N ILE A 69 -11.46 2.83 -10.28
CA ILE A 69 -10.90 2.57 -8.95
C ILE A 69 -12.03 2.46 -7.92
N GLN A 70 -12.99 3.39 -7.92
CA GLN A 70 -14.09 3.37 -6.95
C GLN A 70 -14.98 2.14 -7.11
N GLU A 71 -15.22 1.67 -8.33
CA GLU A 71 -15.95 0.43 -8.60
C GLU A 71 -15.26 -0.78 -7.98
N ILE A 72 -13.92 -0.85 -8.05
CA ILE A 72 -13.14 -1.89 -7.39
C ILE A 72 -13.29 -1.76 -5.86
N LEU A 73 -13.05 -0.57 -5.30
CA LEU A 73 -13.14 -0.34 -3.86
C LEU A 73 -14.53 -0.68 -3.28
N ASN A 74 -15.59 -0.54 -4.07
CA ASN A 74 -16.95 -0.85 -3.64
C ASN A 74 -17.23 -2.36 -3.50
N GLN A 75 -16.50 -3.20 -4.23
CA GLN A 75 -16.73 -4.65 -4.35
C GLN A 75 -16.02 -5.47 -3.27
N TYR A 76 -14.96 -4.93 -2.67
CA TYR A 76 -14.06 -5.67 -1.81
C TYR A 76 -14.00 -5.09 -0.40
N SER A 77 -13.60 -5.94 0.56
CA SER A 77 -13.11 -5.49 1.86
C SER A 77 -11.68 -5.00 1.71
N LEU A 78 -11.32 -3.91 2.41
CA LEU A 78 -10.14 -3.12 2.08
C LEU A 78 -9.20 -2.96 3.27
N THR A 79 -7.91 -3.17 3.02
CA THR A 79 -6.80 -2.77 3.91
C THR A 79 -5.59 -2.38 3.06
N ALA A 80 -4.63 -1.72 3.71
CA ALA A 80 -3.29 -1.42 3.23
C ALA A 80 -2.29 -1.66 4.38
N TYR A 81 -0.99 -1.51 4.12
CA TYR A 81 0.02 -1.57 5.17
C TYR A 81 -0.26 -0.54 6.26
N ASN A 82 -0.56 0.70 5.87
CA ASN A 82 -0.90 1.79 6.79
C ASN A 82 -2.20 2.47 6.35
N ASN A 83 -3.33 1.92 6.75
CA ASN A 83 -4.67 2.41 6.40
C ASN A 83 -4.80 3.92 6.61
N ALA A 84 -4.26 4.46 7.71
CA ALA A 84 -4.36 5.89 8.00
C ALA A 84 -3.60 6.76 6.99
N PHE A 85 -2.47 6.26 6.48
CA PHE A 85 -1.68 6.95 5.48
C PHE A 85 -2.27 6.74 4.07
N ASP A 86 -2.36 5.50 3.62
CA ASP A 86 -2.74 5.14 2.25
C ASP A 86 -4.18 5.54 1.94
N PHE A 87 -5.13 5.17 2.81
CA PHE A 87 -6.52 5.57 2.63
C PHE A 87 -6.73 7.05 2.88
N GLY A 88 -5.89 7.68 3.70
CA GLY A 88 -5.92 9.13 3.89
C GLY A 88 -5.67 9.90 2.58
N PHE A 89 -4.75 9.44 1.74
CA PHE A 89 -4.53 10.01 0.40
C PHE A 89 -5.78 9.85 -0.47
N MET A 90 -6.31 8.63 -0.55
CA MET A 90 -7.48 8.33 -1.37
C MET A 90 -8.73 9.12 -0.92
N GLU A 91 -9.05 9.11 0.38
CA GLU A 91 -10.18 9.85 0.94
C GLU A 91 -10.06 11.37 0.71
N SER A 92 -8.84 11.93 0.77
CA SER A 92 -8.62 13.36 0.47
C SER A 92 -8.92 13.72 -0.99
N ARG A 93 -8.94 12.73 -1.90
CA ARG A 93 -9.33 12.87 -3.32
C ARG A 93 -10.79 12.48 -3.55
N GLY A 94 -11.54 12.21 -2.49
CA GLY A 94 -12.97 11.91 -2.54
C GLY A 94 -13.31 10.46 -2.88
N PHE A 95 -12.35 9.53 -2.75
CA PHE A 95 -12.68 8.10 -2.74
C PHE A 95 -13.41 7.74 -1.45
N ILE A 96 -14.37 6.83 -1.54
CA ILE A 96 -15.09 6.27 -0.41
C ILE A 96 -14.48 4.90 -0.10
N ILE A 97 -13.89 4.76 1.08
CA ILE A 97 -13.20 3.55 1.52
C ILE A 97 -13.94 2.94 2.71
N LYS A 98 -14.35 1.68 2.58
CA LYS A 98 -14.87 0.88 3.68
C LYS A 98 -13.68 0.29 4.44
N LYS A 99 -13.40 0.83 5.63
CA LYS A 99 -12.30 0.39 6.51
C LYS A 99 -12.77 -0.79 7.36
N ASP A 100 -13.13 -1.88 6.71
CA ASP A 100 -13.73 -3.07 7.33
C ASP A 100 -12.69 -4.12 7.76
N LEU A 101 -11.43 -3.99 7.31
CA LEU A 101 -10.33 -4.85 7.71
C LEU A 101 -9.33 -4.14 8.64
N PRO A 102 -8.67 -4.88 9.55
CA PRO A 102 -7.60 -4.34 10.38
C PRO A 102 -6.42 -3.80 9.58
N ASP A 103 -5.81 -2.73 10.07
CA ASP A 103 -4.55 -2.21 9.53
C ASP A 103 -3.42 -3.27 9.61
N ILE A 104 -2.76 -3.55 8.49
CA ILE A 104 -1.75 -4.62 8.41
C ILE A 104 -0.56 -4.29 9.31
N MET A 105 -0.09 -3.03 9.36
CA MET A 105 1.03 -2.62 10.23
C MET A 105 0.68 -2.77 11.71
N ALA A 106 -0.57 -2.49 12.10
CA ALA A 106 -1.05 -2.71 13.45
C ALA A 106 -1.01 -4.20 13.82
N ALA A 107 -1.46 -5.09 12.94
CA ALA A 107 -1.36 -6.53 13.15
C ALA A 107 0.12 -6.99 13.19
N ALA A 108 0.95 -6.47 12.28
CA ALA A 108 2.37 -6.79 12.18
C ALA A 108 3.17 -6.37 13.42
N LYS A 109 2.77 -5.30 14.10
CA LYS A 109 3.37 -4.91 15.39
C LYS A 109 3.30 -6.03 16.42
N ASP A 110 2.14 -6.65 16.56
CA ASP A 110 1.90 -7.69 17.55
C ASP A 110 2.43 -9.05 17.11
N ALA A 111 2.45 -9.33 15.80
CA ALA A 111 3.05 -10.53 15.22
C ALA A 111 4.59 -10.50 15.32
N CYS A 112 5.22 -9.43 14.82
CA CYS A 112 6.68 -9.35 14.70
C CYS A 112 7.39 -9.01 16.01
N LYS A 113 6.72 -8.28 16.91
CA LYS A 113 7.24 -7.89 18.24
C LYS A 113 8.63 -7.24 18.21
N ILE A 114 8.91 -6.44 17.18
CA ILE A 114 10.20 -5.77 17.03
C ILE A 114 10.32 -4.65 18.07
N MET A 115 11.38 -4.69 18.88
CA MET A 115 11.57 -3.76 20.00
C MET A 115 12.22 -2.45 19.56
N TYR A 116 11.77 -1.33 20.13
CA TYR A 116 12.59 -0.11 20.16
C TYR A 116 13.79 -0.30 21.09
N ALA A 117 14.89 0.41 20.81
CA ALA A 117 16.06 0.46 21.69
C ALA A 117 15.73 0.93 23.13
N LYS A 118 14.66 1.72 23.28
CA LYS A 118 14.17 2.25 24.58
C LYS A 118 13.02 1.43 25.19
N GLY A 119 12.68 0.28 24.62
CA GLY A 119 11.58 -0.58 25.07
C GLY A 119 10.25 -0.35 24.33
N GLY A 120 9.38 -1.37 24.40
CA GLY A 120 8.10 -1.41 23.67
C GLY A 120 8.23 -1.86 22.21
N TYR A 121 7.15 -2.39 21.65
CA TYR A 121 7.10 -2.80 20.25
C TYR A 121 6.87 -1.60 19.34
N LYS A 122 7.67 -1.51 18.28
CA LYS A 122 7.47 -0.51 17.22
C LYS A 122 6.45 -1.01 16.21
N ASN A 123 5.84 -0.07 15.52
CA ASN A 123 5.17 -0.36 14.26
C ASN A 123 6.26 -0.68 13.22
N PRO A 124 6.34 -1.91 12.69
CA PRO A 124 7.40 -2.29 11.77
C PRO A 124 7.20 -1.61 10.43
N LYS A 125 8.30 -1.18 9.79
CA LYS A 125 8.26 -0.88 8.35
C LYS A 125 7.97 -2.16 7.57
N MET A 126 7.45 -2.06 6.34
CA MET A 126 7.13 -3.23 5.52
C MET A 126 8.32 -4.19 5.39
N GLN A 127 9.51 -3.69 5.02
CA GLN A 127 10.72 -4.51 4.96
C GLN A 127 11.06 -5.20 6.30
N GLU A 128 10.82 -4.54 7.44
CA GLU A 128 11.11 -5.13 8.76
C GLU A 128 10.11 -6.24 9.12
N ALA A 129 8.83 -6.08 8.75
CA ALA A 129 7.84 -7.13 8.88
C ALA A 129 8.15 -8.30 7.94
N TRP A 130 8.54 -7.98 6.70
CA TRP A 130 8.95 -8.97 5.71
C TRP A 130 10.13 -9.82 6.18
N ASP A 131 11.23 -9.20 6.60
CA ASP A 131 12.43 -9.89 7.09
C ASP A 131 12.12 -10.77 8.32
N ASN A 132 11.14 -10.39 9.13
CA ASN A 132 10.70 -11.15 10.30
C ASN A 132 9.84 -12.37 9.92
N LEU A 133 8.88 -12.19 9.02
CA LEU A 133 7.93 -13.23 8.61
C LEU A 133 8.54 -14.21 7.61
N PHE A 134 9.47 -13.75 6.77
CA PHE A 134 10.09 -14.47 5.64
C PHE A 134 11.63 -14.41 5.66
N PRO A 135 12.31 -14.89 6.73
CA PRO A 135 13.75 -14.65 6.97
C PRO A 135 14.71 -15.25 5.94
N ASN A 136 14.23 -16.12 5.05
CA ASN A 136 15.04 -16.79 4.03
C ASN A 136 14.81 -16.25 2.61
N THR A 137 14.26 -15.04 2.50
CA THR A 137 13.95 -14.39 1.22
C THR A 137 14.78 -13.12 1.06
N ASN A 138 15.22 -12.82 -0.17
CA ASN A 138 15.99 -11.61 -0.49
C ASN A 138 15.07 -10.56 -1.14
N TYR A 139 13.99 -10.19 -0.47
CA TYR A 139 13.14 -9.10 -0.95
C TYR A 139 13.81 -7.76 -0.72
N ARG A 140 13.71 -6.88 -1.71
CA ARG A 140 14.07 -5.49 -1.61
C ARG A 140 12.96 -4.67 -2.23
N GLU A 141 12.35 -3.83 -1.41
CA GLU A 141 11.29 -2.92 -1.79
C GLU A 141 11.67 -2.07 -3.01
N ALA A 142 10.86 -2.16 -4.07
CA ALA A 142 11.01 -1.38 -5.30
C ALA A 142 10.34 0.01 -5.21
N HIS A 143 9.50 0.22 -4.19
CA HIS A 143 8.66 1.40 -3.99
C HIS A 143 7.73 1.66 -5.20
N ARG A 144 7.04 0.59 -5.63
CA ARG A 144 6.06 0.59 -6.72
C ARG A 144 4.73 0.12 -6.16
N ALA A 145 3.65 0.84 -6.45
CA ALA A 145 2.40 0.65 -5.72
C ALA A 145 1.84 -0.79 -5.83
N VAL A 146 1.91 -1.42 -7.01
CA VAL A 146 1.44 -2.80 -7.18
C VAL A 146 2.37 -3.82 -6.53
N ASP A 147 3.69 -3.58 -6.56
CA ASP A 147 4.68 -4.43 -5.92
C ASP A 147 4.49 -4.40 -4.40
N ASP A 148 4.36 -3.19 -3.83
CA ASP A 148 4.07 -2.99 -2.41
C ASP A 148 2.75 -3.70 -2.05
N ALA A 149 1.68 -3.52 -2.82
CA ALA A 149 0.39 -4.19 -2.58
C ALA A 149 0.46 -5.74 -2.61
N ILE A 150 1.31 -6.32 -3.45
CA ILE A 150 1.54 -7.78 -3.47
C ILE A 150 2.23 -8.22 -2.17
N HIS A 151 3.30 -7.54 -1.76
CA HIS A 151 4.03 -7.90 -0.55
C HIS A 151 3.19 -7.66 0.72
N GLU A 152 2.35 -6.62 0.72
CA GLU A 152 1.35 -6.39 1.76
C GLU A 152 0.36 -7.56 1.86
N ALA A 153 -0.15 -8.05 0.73
CA ALA A 153 -1.05 -9.21 0.69
C ALA A 153 -0.37 -10.48 1.22
N GLU A 154 0.90 -10.72 0.87
CA GLU A 154 1.68 -11.85 1.37
C GLU A 154 1.93 -11.78 2.89
N ILE A 155 2.29 -10.59 3.39
CA ILE A 155 2.42 -10.33 4.83
C ILE A 155 1.10 -10.59 5.56
N LEU A 156 -0.01 -10.06 5.04
CA LEU A 156 -1.34 -10.27 5.60
C LEU A 156 -1.66 -11.77 5.64
N PHE A 157 -1.50 -12.46 4.52
CA PHE A 157 -1.83 -13.89 4.41
C PHE A 157 -1.02 -14.75 5.38
N GLU A 158 0.28 -14.46 5.54
CA GLU A 158 1.12 -15.18 6.48
C GLU A 158 0.69 -14.95 7.94
N MET A 159 0.36 -13.72 8.32
CA MET A 159 -0.18 -13.43 9.65
C MET A 159 -1.57 -14.05 9.86
N TYR A 160 -2.41 -14.09 8.82
CA TYR A 160 -3.73 -14.73 8.85
C TYR A 160 -3.59 -16.23 9.13
N LYS A 161 -2.69 -16.92 8.41
CA LYS A 161 -2.40 -18.35 8.63
C LYS A 161 -1.89 -18.65 10.05
N ARG A 162 -1.15 -17.71 10.64
CA ARG A 162 -0.65 -17.82 12.02
C ARG A 162 -1.71 -17.48 13.08
N GLY A 163 -2.89 -17.00 12.68
CA GLY A 163 -3.95 -16.55 13.58
C GLY A 163 -3.67 -15.18 14.22
N GLU A 164 -2.70 -14.44 13.68
CA GLU A 164 -2.25 -13.13 14.16
C GLU A 164 -3.01 -11.99 13.47
N TYR A 165 -3.49 -12.20 12.25
CA TYR A 165 -4.42 -11.30 11.55
C TYR A 165 -5.84 -11.88 11.61
N LYS A 166 -6.76 -11.19 12.30
CA LYS A 166 -8.13 -11.66 12.51
C LYS A 166 -9.10 -10.85 11.67
N ILE A 167 -9.87 -11.56 10.86
CA ILE A 167 -11.00 -10.98 10.13
C ILE A 167 -12.24 -11.38 10.92
N GLU A 168 -12.96 -10.38 11.44
CA GLU A 168 -14.23 -10.65 12.10
C GLU A 168 -15.27 -11.09 11.05
N PRO A 169 -16.09 -12.12 11.34
CA PRO A 169 -17.09 -12.63 10.42
C PRO A 169 -18.27 -11.68 10.17
#